data_AF-A0A7L3ZGW2-F1
#
_entry.id   AF-A0A7L3ZGW2-F1
#
_cell.length_a   1.000
_cell.length_b   1.000
_cell.length_c   1.000
_cell.angle_alpha   90.00
_cell.angle_beta   90.00
_cell.angle_gamma   90.00
#
_symmetry.space_group_name_H-M   'P 1'
#
loop_
_entity.id
_entity.type
_entity.pdbx_description
1 polymer ?
#
loop_
_entity_poly.entity_id
_entity_poly.type
_entity_poly.pdbx_seq_one_letter_code
_entity_poly.pdbx_strand_id
1 'polypeptide(L)'
;RLGQAPLLALLLLLLLVGPARPISFQLPGKARKCLREEIHRDTLVTGEYEIGAPPGSSTGPSANLKITDSAGHILYAKEDATKGKFAFTTEDYDMFEACFESKLPVGTGRMPDQLVILDMKHGVEAKNYEEV
;
A
#
# COMPACT_ATOMS: atom_id res chain seq x y z
N ARG A 1 45.48 -12.51 -16.54
CA ARG A 1 44.77 -12.03 -15.34
C ARG A 1 43.96 -10.75 -15.64
N LEU A 2 43.22 -10.67 -16.76
CA LEU A 2 42.44 -9.47 -17.16
C LEU A 2 40.91 -9.68 -17.05
N GLY A 3 40.43 -10.89 -16.75
CA GLY A 3 38.99 -11.23 -16.73
C GLY A 3 38.33 -11.36 -15.36
N GLN A 4 39.07 -11.30 -14.26
CA GLN A 4 38.50 -11.48 -12.89
C GLN A 4 37.87 -10.22 -12.32
N ALA A 5 38.45 -9.04 -12.59
CA ALA A 5 37.91 -7.75 -12.13
C ALA A 5 36.52 -7.41 -12.71
N PRO A 6 36.23 -7.59 -14.02
CA PRO A 6 34.90 -7.28 -14.55
C PRO A 6 33.82 -8.24 -14.06
N LEU A 7 34.16 -9.52 -13.80
CA LEU A 7 33.22 -10.50 -13.24
C LEU A 7 32.83 -10.18 -11.80
N LEU A 8 33.78 -9.75 -10.97
CA LEU A 8 33.52 -9.30 -9.61
C LEU A 8 32.67 -8.03 -9.59
N ALA A 9 32.94 -7.09 -10.49
CA ALA A 9 32.15 -5.86 -10.62
C ALA A 9 30.71 -6.16 -11.07
N LEU A 10 30.52 -7.08 -12.02
CA LEU A 10 29.19 -7.51 -12.47
C LEU A 10 28.41 -8.22 -11.36
N LEU A 11 29.07 -9.09 -10.58
CA LEU A 11 28.47 -9.76 -9.44
C LEU A 11 28.04 -8.76 -8.35
N LEU A 12 28.88 -7.75 -8.08
CA LEU A 12 28.51 -6.66 -7.15
C LEU A 12 27.32 -5.84 -7.66
N LEU A 13 27.24 -5.60 -8.96
CA LEU A 13 26.14 -4.84 -9.58
C LEU A 13 24.81 -5.57 -9.45
N LEU A 14 24.81 -6.89 -9.63
CA LEU A 14 23.62 -7.73 -9.48
C LEU A 14 23.12 -7.77 -8.02
N LEU A 15 24.02 -7.65 -7.04
CA LEU A 15 23.64 -7.60 -5.62
C LEU A 15 22.97 -6.29 -5.21
N LEU A 16 23.09 -5.23 -6.02
CA LEU A 16 22.46 -3.92 -5.76
C LEU A 16 21.00 -3.87 -6.23
N VAL A 17 20.57 -4.81 -7.08
CA VAL A 17 19.19 -4.86 -7.58
C VAL A 17 18.32 -5.64 -6.59
N GLY A 18 17.78 -4.95 -5.59
CA GLY A 18 16.79 -5.50 -4.67
C GLY A 18 15.36 -5.41 -5.24
N PRO A 19 14.42 -6.25 -4.77
CA PRO A 19 13.01 -6.11 -5.13
C PRO A 19 12.46 -4.78 -4.64
N ALA A 20 11.49 -4.21 -5.37
CA ALA A 20 10.72 -3.07 -4.92
C ALA A 20 10.09 -3.39 -3.55
N ARG A 21 10.16 -2.43 -2.62
CA ARG A 21 9.62 -2.59 -1.27
C ARG A 21 8.28 -1.87 -1.18
N PRO A 22 7.27 -2.47 -0.53
CA PRO A 22 6.01 -1.80 -0.29
C PRO A 22 6.18 -0.62 0.68
N ILE A 23 5.21 0.29 0.65
CA ILE A 23 5.13 1.38 1.62
C ILE A 23 4.66 0.79 2.94
N SER A 24 5.34 1.14 4.03
CA SER A 24 4.95 0.71 5.37
C SER A 24 4.96 1.87 6.35
N PHE A 25 3.95 1.93 7.22
CA PHE A 25 3.83 2.99 8.22
C PHE A 25 3.05 2.55 9.45
N GLN A 26 3.40 3.14 10.59
CA GLN A 26 2.62 3.00 11.83
C GLN A 26 1.35 3.86 11.76
N LEU A 27 0.21 3.26 12.07
CA LEU A 27 -1.09 3.89 12.20
C LEU A 27 -1.50 3.91 13.68
N PRO A 28 -1.34 5.07 14.37
CA PRO A 28 -1.75 5.20 15.75
C PRO A 28 -3.27 5.07 15.95
N GLY A 29 -3.68 4.74 17.18
CA GLY A 29 -5.08 4.77 17.57
C GLY A 29 -5.69 6.16 17.36
N LYS A 30 -6.92 6.23 16.81
CA LYS A 30 -7.62 7.49 16.44
C LYS A 30 -6.94 8.31 15.34
N ALA A 31 -5.94 7.75 14.66
CA ALA A 31 -5.28 8.45 13.57
C ALA A 31 -5.91 8.08 12.23
N ARG A 32 -5.82 9.03 11.30
CA ARG A 32 -6.00 8.82 9.88
C ARG A 32 -4.68 9.17 9.20
N LYS A 33 -4.19 8.26 8.34
CA LYS A 33 -3.01 8.49 7.50
C LYS A 33 -3.37 8.20 6.06
N CYS A 34 -2.87 9.03 5.16
CA CYS A 34 -3.20 8.90 3.76
C CYS A 34 -1.96 9.03 2.88
N LEU A 35 -1.93 8.23 1.82
CA LEU A 35 -1.00 8.35 0.71
C LEU A 35 -1.73 9.08 -0.42
N ARG A 36 -1.17 10.19 -0.89
CA ARG A 36 -1.73 10.98 -1.99
C ARG A 36 -0.76 10.97 -3.16
N GLU A 37 -1.26 10.66 -4.35
CA GLU A 37 -0.46 10.53 -5.56
C GLU A 37 -1.13 11.28 -6.72
N GLU A 38 -0.31 11.90 -7.57
CA GLU A 38 -0.71 12.42 -8.88
C GLU A 38 -0.67 11.29 -9.90
N ILE A 39 -1.73 11.15 -10.68
CA ILE A 39 -1.89 10.04 -11.61
C ILE A 39 -2.43 10.50 -12.96
N HIS A 40 -1.98 9.84 -14.02
CA HIS A 40 -2.43 10.14 -15.37
C HIS A 40 -3.83 9.55 -15.59
N ARG A 41 -4.55 10.12 -16.56
CA ARG A 41 -5.81 9.57 -17.07
C ARG A 41 -5.64 8.14 -17.59
N ASP A 42 -6.70 7.34 -17.50
CA ASP A 42 -6.81 5.96 -18.02
C ASP A 42 -5.71 5.02 -17.48
N THR A 43 -5.22 5.29 -16.27
CA THR A 43 -4.19 4.48 -15.62
C THR A 43 -4.85 3.47 -14.69
N LEU A 44 -4.61 2.18 -14.93
CA LEU A 44 -4.98 1.11 -14.01
C LEU A 44 -4.10 1.19 -12.76
N VAL A 45 -4.74 1.25 -11.61
CA VAL A 45 -4.08 1.16 -10.30
C VAL A 45 -4.56 -0.09 -9.61
N THR A 46 -3.63 -0.92 -9.15
CA THR A 46 -3.91 -2.07 -8.29
C THR A 46 -3.12 -1.93 -7.00
N GLY A 47 -3.68 -2.38 -5.89
CA GLY A 47 -2.92 -2.44 -4.65
C GLY A 47 -3.31 -3.60 -3.76
N GLU A 48 -2.36 -3.99 -2.92
CA GLU A 48 -2.52 -4.97 -1.87
C GLU A 48 -2.17 -4.31 -0.54
N TYR A 49 -2.97 -4.56 0.49
CA TYR A 49 -2.72 -4.02 1.81
C TYR A 49 -2.82 -5.09 2.88
N GLU A 50 -2.07 -4.90 3.96
CA GLU A 50 -2.11 -5.71 5.17
C GLU A 50 -1.94 -4.80 6.40
N ILE A 51 -2.80 -5.00 7.39
CA ILE A 51 -2.80 -4.25 8.65
C ILE A 51 -2.47 -5.24 9.75
N GLY A 52 -1.26 -5.09 10.31
CA GLY A 52 -0.73 -5.93 11.37
C GLY A 52 -1.48 -5.75 12.68
N ALA A 53 -1.66 -6.85 13.40
CA ALA A 53 -2.33 -6.85 14.70
C ALA A 53 -1.57 -6.02 15.73
N PRO A 54 -2.26 -5.20 16.56
CA PRO A 54 -1.62 -4.58 17.71
C PRO A 54 -1.12 -5.68 18.67
N PRO A 55 0.08 -5.54 19.25
CA PRO A 55 0.54 -6.46 20.28
C PRO A 55 -0.46 -6.56 21.44
N GLY A 56 -0.90 -7.79 21.78
CA GLY A 56 -1.74 -8.04 22.95
C GLY A 56 -3.26 -7.83 22.80
N SER A 57 -3.79 -7.67 21.58
CA SER A 57 -5.23 -7.55 21.32
C SER A 57 -5.87 -8.87 20.90
N SER A 58 -7.03 -9.23 21.49
CA SER A 58 -7.85 -10.41 21.11
C SER A 58 -8.89 -10.10 20.02
N THR A 59 -9.24 -8.83 19.84
CA THR A 59 -9.97 -8.34 18.67
C THR A 59 -8.96 -7.93 17.59
N GLY A 60 -9.14 -8.44 16.37
CA GLY A 60 -8.18 -8.24 15.28
C GLY A 60 -7.95 -6.76 14.93
N PRO A 61 -6.79 -6.41 14.33
CA PRO A 61 -6.55 -5.10 13.76
C PRO A 61 -7.65 -4.80 12.75
N SER A 62 -8.38 -3.70 12.89
CA SER A 62 -9.23 -3.23 11.83
C SER A 62 -9.07 -1.71 11.68
N ALA A 63 -8.86 -1.29 10.44
CA ALA A 63 -8.91 0.10 10.06
C ALA A 63 -9.93 0.24 8.94
N ASN A 64 -10.48 1.43 8.76
CA ASN A 64 -11.24 1.72 7.57
C ASN A 64 -10.27 2.16 6.48
N LEU A 65 -10.36 1.54 5.31
CA LEU A 65 -9.64 1.95 4.11
C LEU A 65 -10.62 2.68 3.19
N LYS A 66 -10.28 3.89 2.79
CA LYS A 66 -11.04 4.66 1.81
C LYS A 66 -10.08 5.26 0.78
N ILE A 67 -10.36 5.04 -0.51
CA ILE A 67 -9.63 5.62 -1.62
C ILE A 67 -10.58 6.56 -2.37
N THR A 68 -10.16 7.81 -2.54
CA THR A 68 -10.94 8.84 -3.24
C THR A 68 -10.12 9.60 -4.24
N ASP A 69 -10.77 10.12 -5.29
CA ASP A 69 -10.17 11.13 -6.18
C ASP A 69 -10.22 12.55 -5.57
N SER A 70 -9.80 13.57 -6.32
CA SER A 70 -9.81 14.95 -5.83
C SER A 70 -11.21 15.56 -5.71
N ALA A 71 -12.18 15.05 -6.48
CA ALA A 71 -13.59 15.42 -6.40
C ALA A 71 -14.31 14.76 -5.21
N GLY A 72 -13.66 13.80 -4.55
CA GLY A 72 -14.19 13.06 -3.40
C GLY A 72 -15.03 11.85 -3.79
N HIS A 73 -15.04 11.44 -5.05
CA HIS A 73 -15.66 10.17 -5.46
C HIS A 73 -14.92 9.01 -4.82
N ILE A 74 -15.67 8.00 -4.40
CA ILE A 74 -15.12 6.82 -3.74
C ILE A 74 -14.72 5.81 -4.82
N LEU A 75 -13.41 5.63 -5.00
CA LEU A 75 -12.84 4.65 -5.92
C LEU A 75 -12.82 3.26 -5.27
N TYR A 76 -12.60 3.21 -3.95
CA TYR A 76 -12.65 1.99 -3.16
C TYR A 76 -12.96 2.31 -1.70
N ALA A 77 -13.71 1.44 -1.03
CA ALA A 77 -13.91 1.53 0.41
C ALA A 77 -14.00 0.14 1.03
N LYS A 78 -13.36 -0.02 2.18
CA LYS A 78 -13.44 -1.22 3.00
C LYS A 78 -13.50 -0.86 4.47
N GLU A 79 -14.65 -1.15 5.06
CA GLU A 79 -14.82 -1.16 6.51
C GLU A 79 -14.13 -2.39 7.10
N ASP A 80 -13.55 -2.21 8.30
CA ASP A 80 -12.89 -3.29 9.04
C ASP A 80 -11.84 -4.02 8.19
N ALA A 81 -11.06 -3.23 7.44
CA ALA A 81 -9.99 -3.70 6.60
C ALA A 81 -8.90 -4.36 7.45
N THR A 82 -8.46 -5.55 7.02
CA THR A 82 -7.38 -6.32 7.65
C THR A 82 -6.31 -6.65 6.62
N LYS A 83 -6.69 -7.40 5.58
CA LYS A 83 -5.88 -7.69 4.41
C LYS A 83 -6.79 -7.72 3.18
N GLY A 84 -6.31 -7.25 2.04
CA GLY A 84 -7.11 -7.24 0.83
C GLY A 84 -6.36 -6.71 -0.38
N LYS A 85 -7.08 -6.73 -1.51
CA LYS A 85 -6.64 -6.14 -2.77
C LYS A 85 -7.71 -5.17 -3.28
N PHE A 86 -7.29 -4.15 -4.00
CA PHE A 86 -8.17 -3.22 -4.70
C PHE A 86 -7.64 -2.98 -6.12
N ALA A 87 -8.54 -2.56 -7.00
CA ALA A 87 -8.20 -2.11 -8.34
C ALA A 87 -9.18 -0.99 -8.75
N PHE A 88 -8.68 0.04 -9.40
CA PHE A 88 -9.48 1.09 -10.03
C PHE A 88 -8.76 1.64 -11.26
N THR A 89 -9.48 2.32 -12.13
CA THR A 89 -8.92 3.03 -13.27
C THR A 89 -9.29 4.50 -13.15
N THR A 90 -8.32 5.37 -13.42
CA THR A 90 -8.49 6.83 -13.31
C THR A 90 -9.20 7.37 -14.55
N GLU A 91 -10.16 8.26 -14.34
CA GLU A 91 -10.94 8.83 -15.46
C GLU A 91 -10.32 10.11 -16.02
N ASP A 92 -9.56 10.84 -15.20
CA ASP A 92 -8.94 12.13 -15.51
C ASP A 92 -7.49 12.20 -15.03
N TYR A 93 -6.74 13.20 -15.52
CA TYR A 93 -5.45 13.58 -14.94
C TYR A 93 -5.70 14.26 -13.60
N ASP A 94 -5.54 13.50 -12.52
CA ASP A 94 -5.96 13.94 -11.21
C ASP A 94 -5.06 13.35 -10.10
N MET A 95 -5.47 13.54 -8.86
CA MET A 95 -4.90 12.92 -7.69
C MET A 95 -5.90 11.97 -7.05
N PHE A 96 -5.40 10.87 -6.49
CA PHE A 96 -6.17 10.07 -5.55
C PHE A 96 -5.48 10.05 -4.19
N GLU A 97 -6.25 9.74 -3.16
CA GLU A 97 -5.79 9.60 -1.79
C GLU A 97 -6.26 8.26 -1.22
N ALA A 98 -5.32 7.40 -0.81
CA ALA A 98 -5.59 6.16 -0.10
C ALA A 98 -5.42 6.37 1.41
N CYS A 99 -6.53 6.47 2.13
CA CYS A 99 -6.57 6.71 3.58
C CYS A 99 -6.85 5.45 4.39
N PHE A 100 -6.07 5.28 5.45
CA PHE A 100 -6.32 4.32 6.52
C PHE A 100 -6.70 5.07 7.79
N GLU A 101 -7.84 4.73 8.37
CA GLU A 101 -8.37 5.32 9.59
C GLU A 101 -8.54 4.25 10.67
N SER A 102 -7.86 4.41 11.80
CA SER A 102 -7.90 3.44 12.91
C SER A 102 -9.29 3.41 13.55
N LYS A 103 -9.87 2.20 13.65
CA LYS A 103 -11.02 1.96 14.52
C LYS A 103 -10.57 1.80 15.97
N LEU A 104 -11.28 2.46 16.88
CA LEU A 104 -11.09 2.23 18.31
C LEU A 104 -11.84 0.97 18.74
N PRO A 105 -11.22 0.08 19.52
CA PRO A 105 -11.96 -0.92 20.28
C PRO A 105 -12.92 -0.20 21.23
N VAL A 106 -14.16 -0.66 21.30
CA VAL A 106 -15.15 -0.14 22.25
C VAL A 106 -14.65 -0.41 23.67
N GLY A 107 -14.47 0.64 24.49
CA GLY A 107 -14.24 0.51 25.94
C GLY A 107 -12.80 0.54 26.44
N THR A 108 -11.78 0.74 25.58
CA THR A 108 -10.37 0.89 26.05
C THR A 108 -9.79 2.26 25.68
N GLY A 109 -9.16 2.92 26.66
CA GLY A 109 -8.68 4.30 26.53
C GLY A 109 -7.43 4.50 25.65
N ARG A 110 -6.75 3.42 25.23
CA ARG A 110 -5.51 3.48 24.42
C ARG A 110 -5.33 2.22 23.57
N MET A 111 -5.16 2.40 22.25
CA MET A 111 -4.84 1.33 21.30
C MET A 111 -3.35 1.42 20.91
N PRO A 112 -2.62 0.29 20.81
CA PRO A 112 -1.26 0.29 20.27
C PRO A 112 -1.27 0.66 18.78
N ASP A 113 -0.16 1.20 18.29
CA ASP A 113 0.02 1.48 16.87
C ASP A 113 -0.05 0.19 16.04
N GLN A 114 -0.72 0.26 14.89
CA GLN A 114 -0.83 -0.82 13.92
C GLN A 114 0.17 -0.59 12.78
N LEU A 115 0.85 -1.63 12.32
CA LEU A 115 1.67 -1.53 11.12
C LEU A 115 0.78 -1.72 9.90
N VAL A 116 0.75 -0.74 9.00
CA VAL A 116 0.12 -0.87 7.69
C VAL A 116 1.21 -1.11 6.66
N ILE A 117 1.01 -2.11 5.81
CA ILE A 117 1.80 -2.39 4.60
C ILE A 117 0.88 -2.18 3.42
N LEU A 118 1.31 -1.38 2.45
CA LEU A 118 0.59 -1.04 1.24
C LEU A 118 1.54 -1.20 0.04
N ASP A 119 1.20 -2.11 -0.85
CA ASP A 119 1.85 -2.29 -2.14
C ASP A 119 0.93 -1.77 -3.24
N MET A 120 1.42 -0.90 -4.11
CA MET A 120 0.63 -0.27 -5.17
C MET A 120 1.40 -0.30 -6.48
N LYS A 121 0.68 -0.63 -7.55
CA LYS A 121 1.20 -0.75 -8.91
C LYS A 121 0.38 0.08 -9.86
N HIS A 122 1.04 0.63 -10.88
CA HIS A 122 0.44 1.55 -11.83
C HIS A 122 0.63 1.10 -13.28
N GLY A 123 -0.40 1.27 -14.11
CA GLY A 123 -0.34 1.06 -15.55
C GLY A 123 0.07 -0.36 -15.91
N VAL A 124 1.21 -0.50 -16.61
CA VAL A 124 1.72 -1.81 -17.04
C VAL A 124 2.11 -2.71 -15.87
N GLU A 125 2.58 -2.13 -14.76
CA GLU A 125 2.96 -2.91 -13.57
C GLU A 125 1.72 -3.55 -12.91
N ALA A 126 0.57 -2.90 -13.04
CA ALA A 126 -0.70 -3.36 -12.47
C ALA A 126 -1.36 -4.50 -13.28
N LYS A 127 -0.86 -4.81 -14.49
CA LYS A 127 -1.42 -5.87 -15.34
C LYS A 127 -0.92 -7.24 -14.90
N ASN A 128 -1.83 -8.20 -14.78
CA ASN A 128 -1.47 -9.60 -14.62
C ASN A 128 -1.15 -10.20 -16.00
N TYR A 129 0.10 -10.65 -16.20
CA TYR A 129 0.57 -11.24 -17.45
C TYR A 129 0.56 -12.77 -17.44
N GLU A 130 0.13 -13.40 -16.35
CA GLU A 130 0.13 -14.87 -16.21
C GLU A 130 -1.04 -15.57 -16.93
N GLU A 131 -1.92 -14.79 -17.59
CA GLU A 131 -3.11 -15.29 -18.29
C GLU A 131 -2.95 -15.36 -19.84
N VAL A 132 -1.71 -15.30 -20.35
CA VAL A 132 -1.39 -15.40 -21.79
C VAL A 132 -0.72 -16.73 -22.12
#